data_AF-A0A962K6N1-F1
#
_entry.id   AF-A0A962K6N1-F1
#
_cell.length_a   1.000
_cell.length_b   1.000
_cell.length_c   1.000
_cell.angle_alpha   90.00
_cell.angle_beta   90.00
_cell.angle_gamma   90.00
#
_symmetry.space_group_name_H-M   'P 1'
#
loop_
_entity.id
_entity.type
_entity.pdbx_description
1 polymer ?
#
loop_
_entity_poly.entity_id
_entity_poly.type
_entity_poly.pdbx_seq_one_letter_code
_entity_poly.pdbx_strand_id
1 'polypeptide(L)' 'MLTSKELMEQTGISRATLNNYVALGILPSPIVKTPEEGEGRATRIGYFPNEALERVRKVQEMKKEGVSIADIAHQLSSKS' A
#
# COMPACT_ATOMS: atom_id res chain seq x y z
N MET A 1 7.55 4.83 -9.13
CA MET A 1 7.48 3.59 -8.32
C MET A 1 8.04 3.97 -6.96
N LEU A 2 7.30 3.69 -5.90
CA LEU A 2 7.67 3.96 -4.51
C LEU A 2 7.97 2.64 -3.81
N THR A 3 8.98 2.61 -2.96
CA THR A 3 9.20 1.45 -2.08
C THR A 3 8.13 1.42 -0.99
N SER A 4 7.91 0.24 -0.40
CA SER A 4 7.02 0.05 0.75
C SER A 4 7.39 1.01 1.90
N LYS A 5 8.69 1.24 2.08
CA LYS A 5 9.23 2.16 3.10
C LYS A 5 8.83 3.60 2.79
N GLU A 6 9.11 4.09 1.60
CA GLU A 6 8.77 5.47 1.20
C GLU A 6 7.26 5.72 1.25
N LEU A 7 6.45 4.74 0.84
CA LEU A 7 4.99 4.86 0.90
C LEU A 7 4.51 5.00 2.35
N MET A 8 5.05 4.22 3.29
CA MET A 8 4.74 4.33 4.71
C MET A 8 5.21 5.66 5.29
N GLU A 9 6.43 6.12 4.94
CA GLU A 9 6.97 7.40 5.41
C GLU A 9 6.15 8.58 4.92
N GLN A 10 5.69 8.56 3.66
CA GLN A 10 4.90 9.66 3.07
C GLN A 10 3.43 9.69 3.52
N THR A 11 2.86 8.54 3.88
CA THR A 11 1.45 8.44 4.27
C THR A 11 1.25 8.35 5.78
N GLY A 12 2.30 8.05 6.53
CA GLY A 12 2.25 7.80 7.97
C GLY A 12 1.58 6.48 8.35
N ILE A 13 1.29 5.57 7.41
CA ILE A 13 0.64 4.29 7.73
C ILE A 13 1.67 3.25 8.22
N SER A 14 1.22 2.36 9.10
CA SER A 14 2.02 1.22 9.53
C SER A 14 2.07 0.13 8.47
N ARG A 15 3.07 -0.76 8.56
CA ARG A 15 3.19 -1.94 7.70
C ARG A 15 1.95 -2.85 7.75
N ALA A 16 1.32 -2.99 8.92
CA ALA A 16 0.08 -3.75 9.07
C ALA A 16 -1.06 -3.15 8.22
N THR A 17 -1.21 -1.82 8.25
CA THR A 17 -2.20 -1.09 7.43
C THR A 17 -1.94 -1.26 5.95
N LEU A 18 -0.66 -1.14 5.52
CA LEU A 18 -0.27 -1.36 4.14
C LEU A 18 -0.67 -2.77 3.67
N ASN A 19 -0.33 -3.80 4.44
CA ASN A 19 -0.70 -5.18 4.14
C ASN A 19 -2.22 -5.39 4.13
N ASN A 20 -2.95 -4.78 5.06
CA ASN A 20 -4.42 -4.83 5.07
C ASN A 20 -5.00 -4.22 3.79
N TYR A 21 -4.46 -3.10 3.31
CA TYR A 21 -4.95 -2.48 2.10
C TYR A 21 -4.69 -3.33 0.86
N VAL A 22 -3.54 -4.02 0.80
CA VAL A 22 -3.27 -5.00 -0.27
C VAL A 22 -4.24 -6.19 -0.17
N ALA A 23 -4.44 -6.73 1.03
CA ALA A 23 -5.36 -7.85 1.26
C ALA A 23 -6.83 -7.51 0.94
N LEU A 24 -7.24 -6.27 1.20
CA LEU A 24 -8.57 -5.74 0.88
C LEU A 24 -8.72 -5.34 -0.60
N GLY A 25 -7.66 -5.42 -1.41
CA GLY A 25 -7.66 -4.98 -2.80
C GLY A 25 -7.72 -3.47 -3.00
N ILE A 26 -7.59 -2.68 -1.92
CA ILE A 26 -7.48 -1.23 -1.97
C ILE A 26 -6.19 -0.82 -2.67
N LEU A 27 -5.08 -1.49 -2.37
CA LEU A 27 -3.80 -1.27 -3.02
C LEU A 27 -3.44 -2.45 -3.92
N PRO A 28 -2.75 -2.19 -5.05
CA PRO A 28 -2.24 -3.26 -5.89
C PRO A 28 -1.20 -4.10 -5.13
N SER A 29 -1.04 -5.36 -5.51
CA SER A 29 0.01 -6.21 -4.95
C SER A 29 1.39 -5.63 -5.26
N PRO A 30 2.29 -5.52 -4.28
CA PRO A 30 3.63 -4.97 -4.51
C PRO A 30 4.43 -5.88 -5.44
N ILE A 31 5.24 -5.26 -6.29
CA ILE A 31 6.27 -5.97 -7.03
C ILE A 31 7.42 -6.21 -6.04
N VAL A 32 7.56 -7.44 -5.56
CA VAL A 32 8.66 -7.79 -4.65
C VAL A 32 9.88 -8.09 -5.49
N LYS A 33 10.93 -7.27 -5.34
CA LYS A 33 12.25 -7.58 -5.91
C LYS A 33 13.10 -8.20 -4.81
N THR A 34 13.59 -9.40 -5.06
CA THR A 34 14.68 -9.99 -4.28
C THR A 34 15.96 -9.25 -4.63
N PRO A 35 16.74 -8.76 -3.65
CA PRO A 35 18.10 -8.30 -3.93
C PRO A 35 18.90 -9.48 -4.49
N GLU A 36 19.72 -9.23 -5.51
CA GLU A 36 20.60 -10.24 -6.11
C GLU A 36 21.51 -10.86 -5.03
N GLU A 37 21.74 -12.16 -5.16
CA GLU A 37 22.47 -12.99 -4.20
C GLU A 37 23.88 -12.45 -3.98
N GLY A 38 24.09 -11.71 -2.90
CA GLY A 38 25.39 -11.13 -2.55
C GLY A 38 25.35 -10.17 -1.36
N GLU A 39 24.23 -9.48 -1.16
CA GLU A 39 24.06 -8.57 -0.01
C GLU A 39 23.25 -9.25 1.10
N GLY A 40 23.98 -9.75 2.11
CA GLY A 40 23.43 -10.43 3.27
C GLY A 40 22.23 -9.72 3.91
N ARG A 41 21.16 -10.48 4.16
CA ARG A 41 20.01 -10.09 4.99
C ARG A 41 19.26 -8.83 4.56
N ALA A 42 19.38 -8.36 3.31
CA ALA A 42 18.54 -7.26 2.83
C ALA A 42 17.07 -7.71 2.76
N THR A 43 16.25 -7.17 3.66
CA THR A 43 14.82 -7.47 3.77
C THR A 43 14.13 -7.23 2.42
N ARG A 44 13.37 -8.20 1.90
CA ARG A 44 12.57 -8.07 0.66
C ARG A 44 11.78 -6.75 0.68
N ILE A 45 12.03 -5.86 -0.29
CA ILE A 45 11.34 -4.58 -0.44
C ILE A 45 10.28 -4.73 -1.54
N GLY A 46 9.03 -4.41 -1.21
CA GLY A 46 7.95 -4.31 -2.18
C GLY A 46 7.92 -2.93 -2.83
N TYR A 47 7.74 -2.89 -4.15
CA TYR A 47 7.59 -1.67 -4.93
C TYR A 47 6.13 -1.48 -5.33
N PHE A 48 5.62 -0.26 -5.18
CA PHE A 48 4.27 0.15 -5.51
C PHE A 48 4.27 1.24 -6.59
N PRO A 49 3.24 1.35 -7.42
CA PRO A 49 3.07 2.49 -8.31
C PRO A 49 2.84 3.77 -7.51
N ASN A 50 3.13 4.94 -8.10
CA ASN A 50 2.88 6.24 -7.44
C ASN A 50 1.39 6.41 -7.09
N GLU A 51 0.49 5.84 -7.90
CA GLU A 51 -0.96 5.82 -7.65
C GLU A 51 -1.34 5.19 -6.30
N ALA A 52 -0.49 4.30 -5.74
CA ALA A 52 -0.70 3.76 -4.40
C ALA A 52 -0.69 4.85 -3.32
N LEU A 53 0.14 5.88 -3.47
CA LEU A 53 0.19 7.02 -2.54
C LEU A 53 -1.14 7.80 -2.57
N GLU A 54 -1.64 8.07 -3.77
CA GLU A 54 -2.91 8.78 -3.97
C GLU A 54 -4.08 7.97 -3.42
N ARG A 55 -4.10 6.65 -3.65
CA ARG A 55 -5.10 5.75 -3.04
C ARG A 55 -5.08 5.79 -1.52
N VAL A 56 -3.90 5.71 -0.88
CA VAL A 56 -3.82 5.78 0.58
C VAL A 56 -4.36 7.12 1.10
N ARG A 57 -4.01 8.24 0.45
CA ARG A 57 -4.54 9.56 0.81
C ARG A 57 -6.06 9.59 0.68
N LYS A 58 -6.61 9.05 -0.41
CA LYS A 58 -8.06 8.96 -0.62
C LYS A 58 -8.76 8.16 0.48
N VAL A 59 -8.18 7.02 0.87
CA VAL A 59 -8.69 6.22 2.01
C VAL A 59 -8.70 7.03 3.30
N GLN A 60 -7.65 7.80 3.57
CA GLN A 60 -7.58 8.66 4.76
C GLN A 60 -8.63 9.78 4.74
N GLU A 61 -8.90 10.37 3.57
CA GLU A 61 -9.98 11.36 3.41
C GLU A 61 -11.35 10.73 3.66
N MET A 62 -11.67 9.60 3.00
CA MET A 62 -12.94 8.91 3.20
C MET A 62 -13.13 8.43 4.64
N LYS A 63 -12.05 8.03 5.32
CA LYS A 63 -12.08 7.70 6.75
C LYS A 63 -12.44 8.90 7.61
N LYS A 64 -11.97 10.11 7.28
CA LYS A 64 -12.34 11.36 7.97
C LYS A 64 -13.81 11.71 7.73
N GLU A 65 -14.36 11.35 6.58
CA GLU A 65 -15.79 11.51 6.24
C GLU A 65 -16.69 10.47 6.93
N GLY A 66 -16.12 9.54 7.71
CA GLY A 66 -16.86 8.52 8.45
C GLY A 66 -17.15 7.24 7.65
N VAL A 67 -16.58 7.10 6.45
CA VAL A 67 -16.78 5.91 5.62
C VAL A 67 -16.07 4.70 6.24
N SER A 68 -16.76 3.56 6.25
CA SER A 68 -16.20 2.31 6.78
C SER A 68 -15.06 1.80 5.89
N ILE A 69 -14.13 1.02 6.44
CA ILE A 69 -13.03 0.46 5.61
C ILE A 69 -13.55 -0.53 4.57
N ALA A 70 -14.67 -1.20 4.86
CA ALA A 70 -15.30 -2.15 3.96
C ALA A 70 -15.91 -1.43 2.73
N ASP A 71 -16.59 -0.30 2.97
CA ASP A 71 -17.12 0.54 1.90
C ASP A 71 -16.00 1.16 1.06
N ILE A 72 -14.93 1.63 1.70
CA ILE A 72 -13.75 2.16 1.00
C ILE A 72 -13.11 1.06 0.14
N ALA A 73 -12.96 -0.16 0.67
CA ALA A 73 -12.46 -1.29 -0.09
C ALA A 73 -13.37 -1.60 -1.28
N HIS A 74 -14.68 -1.58 -1.11
CA HIS A 74 -15.62 -1.79 -2.20
C HIS A 74 -15.49 -0.71 -3.29
N GLN A 75 -15.39 0.57 -2.91
CA GLN A 75 -15.27 1.70 -3.84
C GLN A 75 -13.91 1.78 -4.55
N LEU A 76 -12.82 1.42 -3.86
CA LEU A 76 -11.46 1.55 -4.37
C LEU A 76 -10.84 0.25 -4.85
N SER A 77 -11.52 -0.90 -4.64
CA SER A 77 -11.02 -2.16 -5.16
C SER A 77 -10.88 -2.07 -6.67
N SER A 78 -9.65 -2.16 -7.14
CA SER A 78 -9.37 -2.37 -8.57
C SER A 78 -9.69 -3.83 -8.90
N LYS A 79 -10.97 -4.20 -8.79
CA LYS A 79 -11.50 -5.37 -9.49
C LYS A 79 -11.88 -4.90 -10.89
N SER A 80 -10.95 -5.06 -11.82
CA SER A 80 -11.20 -5.14 -13.26
C SER A 80 -10.55 -6.41 -13.78
#